data_AF-A0A921INN6-F1
#
_entry.id   AF-A0A921INN6-F1
#
_cell.length_a   1.000
_cell.length_b   1.000
_cell.length_c   1.000
_cell.angle_alpha   90.00
_cell.angle_beta   90.00
_cell.angle_gamma   90.00
#
_symmetry.space_group_name_H-M   'P 1'
#
loop_
_entity.id
_entity.type
_entity.pdbx_description
1 polymer ?
#
loop_
_entity_poly.entity_id
_entity_poly.type
_entity_poly.pdbx_seq_one_letter_code
_entity_poly.pdbx_strand_id
1 'polypeptide(L)'
;MKRLLALLPLLAFCLFCAPAAFADAPVSYLDAQGVPQSCDTYTTLTDETTAWTDGWYLAEGTVTISKKVTVTGNVHLILADGASVTTGNIEVADGNALTLYAQSAGPDQGSLSAVSNNYAAAIGGGSDGFSGGAGTVTINGGLVNATSAGYGAAIGDGDSRAIGTVVINGGTVNAITSGSGAALCGNTVTVQGGTVNAQTNGTYEIYGTFSTGTSGSALIYADVISDTSTQSSWSCLWVQKDAATVYGSITLADDMTLDGTLTVYTNGELTVNGTLTCQNGLVNNGTLTNNGTVLVAGGDLDNRGTLAIADNGTLHINGTPDAPRTLTNSGTLTV
;
A
#
# COMPACT_ATOMS: atom_id res chain seq x y z
N MET A 1 -58.62 34.92 -65.67
CA MET A 1 -57.49 35.67 -65.08
C MET A 1 -57.45 35.33 -63.60
N LYS A 2 -56.46 34.53 -63.16
CA LYS A 2 -55.35 34.97 -62.27
C LYS A 2 -55.91 35.46 -60.91
N ARG A 3 -55.64 34.88 -59.73
CA ARG A 3 -54.40 34.27 -59.21
C ARG A 3 -54.71 33.30 -58.06
N LEU A 4 -53.96 32.21 -58.00
CA LEU A 4 -53.97 31.17 -56.97
C LEU A 4 -53.23 31.69 -55.71
N LEU A 5 -53.85 31.52 -54.53
CA LEU A 5 -53.24 31.69 -53.21
C LEU A 5 -52.16 30.60 -53.02
N ALA A 6 -50.92 30.99 -52.73
CA ALA A 6 -49.89 30.08 -52.25
C ALA A 6 -49.52 30.51 -50.82
N LEU A 7 -49.95 29.71 -49.86
CA LEU A 7 -49.59 29.78 -48.44
C LEU A 7 -48.32 28.95 -48.26
N LEU A 8 -47.18 29.57 -47.95
CA LEU A 8 -45.96 28.87 -47.55
C LEU A 8 -45.95 28.71 -46.02
N PRO A 9 -45.82 27.51 -45.44
CA PRO A 9 -45.58 27.38 -44.01
C PRO A 9 -44.09 27.65 -43.72
N LEU A 10 -43.85 28.54 -42.76
CA LEU A 10 -42.55 28.83 -42.17
C LEU A 10 -42.10 27.58 -41.37
N LEU A 11 -41.14 26.82 -41.90
CA LEU A 11 -40.53 25.69 -41.22
C LEU A 11 -39.63 26.24 -40.10
N ALA A 12 -40.12 26.22 -38.86
CA ALA A 12 -39.32 26.51 -37.68
C ALA A 12 -38.30 25.37 -37.49
N PHE A 13 -37.06 25.63 -37.92
CA PHE A 13 -35.92 24.77 -37.61
C PHE A 13 -35.55 25.02 -36.14
N CYS A 14 -36.18 24.27 -35.23
CA CYS A 14 -35.73 24.20 -33.85
C CYS A 14 -34.33 23.60 -33.86
N LEU A 15 -33.32 24.47 -33.78
CA LEU A 15 -31.97 24.08 -33.45
C LEU A 15 -31.99 23.58 -32.01
N PHE A 16 -32.24 22.28 -31.83
CA PHE A 16 -31.93 21.59 -30.59
C PHE A 16 -30.41 21.67 -30.44
N CYS A 17 -29.94 22.70 -29.75
CA CYS A 17 -28.60 22.67 -29.17
C CYS A 17 -28.66 21.55 -28.14
N ALA A 18 -28.21 20.35 -28.52
CA ALA A 18 -27.91 19.34 -27.54
C ALA A 18 -26.98 20.00 -26.49
N PRO A 19 -27.21 19.80 -25.18
CA PRO A 19 -26.24 20.27 -24.21
C PRO A 19 -24.90 19.67 -24.62
N ALA A 20 -23.90 20.53 -24.81
CA ALA A 20 -22.52 20.06 -24.89
C ALA A 20 -22.29 19.29 -23.59
N ALA A 21 -22.18 17.96 -23.69
CA ALA A 21 -21.64 17.17 -22.61
C ALA A 21 -20.19 17.66 -22.47
N PHE A 22 -19.94 18.54 -21.51
CA PHE A 22 -18.59 18.82 -21.08
C PHE A 22 -18.06 17.48 -20.57
N ALA A 23 -17.14 16.86 -21.31
CA ALA A 23 -16.31 15.82 -20.73
C ALA A 23 -15.61 16.46 -19.53
N ASP A 24 -15.67 15.80 -18.37
CA ASP A 24 -14.89 16.27 -17.23
C ASP A 24 -13.41 16.37 -17.63
N ALA A 25 -12.69 17.26 -16.97
CA ALA A 25 -11.26 17.40 -17.21
C ALA A 25 -10.55 16.06 -16.90
N PRO A 26 -9.54 15.67 -17.70
CA PRO A 26 -8.79 14.45 -17.44
C PRO A 26 -8.20 14.45 -16.02
N VAL A 27 -8.27 13.32 -15.34
CA VAL A 27 -7.79 13.18 -13.96
C VAL A 27 -6.45 12.47 -13.94
N SER A 28 -5.50 12.99 -13.17
CA SER A 28 -4.18 12.35 -13.01
C SER A 28 -4.22 11.22 -11.98
N TYR A 29 -3.30 10.27 -12.11
CA TYR A 29 -3.03 9.24 -11.10
C TYR A 29 -1.59 8.74 -11.21
N LEU A 30 -1.05 8.12 -10.16
CA LEU A 30 0.25 7.46 -10.18
C LEU A 30 0.09 5.97 -10.49
N ASP A 31 0.77 5.45 -11.50
CA ASP A 31 0.75 4.02 -11.82
C ASP A 31 1.56 3.17 -10.82
N ALA A 32 1.71 1.88 -11.10
CA ALA A 32 2.43 0.93 -10.25
C ALA A 32 3.92 1.26 -10.06
N GLN A 33 4.50 2.12 -10.90
CA GLN A 33 5.88 2.59 -10.80
C GLN A 33 5.95 4.01 -10.19
N GLY A 34 4.83 4.57 -9.76
CA GLY A 34 4.74 5.94 -9.25
C GLY A 34 4.83 6.99 -10.37
N VAL A 35 4.60 6.62 -11.64
CA VAL A 35 4.67 7.55 -12.76
C VAL A 35 3.30 8.18 -13.01
N PRO A 36 3.21 9.52 -13.16
CA PRO A 36 1.95 10.19 -13.46
C PRO A 36 1.35 9.76 -14.81
N GLN A 37 0.07 9.39 -14.77
CA GLN A 37 -0.78 9.04 -15.91
C GLN A 37 -2.06 9.89 -15.88
N SER A 38 -2.89 9.78 -16.92
CA SER A 38 -4.17 10.50 -17.03
C SER A 38 -5.33 9.57 -17.42
N CYS A 39 -6.52 9.87 -16.91
CA CYS A 39 -7.77 9.15 -17.16
C CYS A 39 -8.84 10.14 -17.66
N ASP A 40 -9.34 9.90 -18.88
CA ASP A 40 -10.33 10.77 -19.55
C ASP A 40 -11.79 10.33 -19.33
N THR A 41 -12.03 9.10 -18.88
CA THR A 41 -13.38 8.54 -18.76
C THR A 41 -13.49 7.72 -17.50
N TYR A 42 -14.33 8.18 -16.58
CA TYR A 42 -14.53 7.58 -15.27
C TYR A 42 -15.97 7.81 -14.79
N THR A 43 -16.35 7.07 -13.76
CA THR A 43 -17.58 7.29 -12.99
C THR A 43 -17.21 7.87 -11.62
N THR A 44 -17.72 9.04 -11.28
CA THR A 44 -17.52 9.61 -9.94
C THR A 44 -18.27 8.80 -8.89
N LEU A 45 -17.58 8.42 -7.82
CA LEU A 45 -18.17 7.71 -6.70
C LEU A 45 -19.16 8.61 -5.94
N THR A 46 -20.30 8.03 -5.63
CA THR A 46 -21.30 8.57 -4.71
C THR A 46 -21.59 7.55 -3.61
N ASP A 47 -22.32 7.95 -2.58
CA ASP A 47 -22.81 7.07 -1.51
C ASP A 47 -23.73 5.94 -2.00
N GLU A 48 -24.34 6.10 -3.18
CA GLU A 48 -25.19 5.10 -3.84
C GLU A 48 -24.40 4.12 -4.72
N THR A 49 -23.10 4.36 -4.96
CA THR A 49 -22.29 3.56 -5.90
C THR A 49 -21.82 2.25 -5.26
N THR A 50 -22.74 1.28 -5.09
CA THR A 50 -22.47 -0.01 -4.42
C THR A 50 -22.06 -1.15 -5.36
N ALA A 51 -22.13 -0.94 -6.67
CA ALA A 51 -21.69 -1.92 -7.66
C ALA A 51 -20.65 -1.27 -8.57
N TRP A 52 -19.41 -1.76 -8.48
CA TRP A 52 -18.32 -1.31 -9.32
C TRP A 52 -18.10 -2.35 -10.42
N THR A 53 -18.34 -1.95 -11.65
CA THR A 53 -18.21 -2.80 -12.84
C THR A 53 -16.99 -2.40 -13.65
N ASP A 54 -16.55 -3.24 -14.59
CA ASP A 54 -15.48 -2.95 -15.56
C ASP A 54 -15.36 -1.46 -15.91
N GLY A 55 -14.25 -0.82 -15.53
CA GLY A 55 -14.01 0.59 -15.80
C GLY A 55 -13.30 1.37 -14.69
N TRP A 56 -13.24 2.68 -14.90
CA TRP A 56 -12.59 3.63 -14.01
C TRP A 56 -13.59 4.36 -13.12
N TYR A 57 -13.22 4.54 -11.85
CA TYR A 57 -13.95 5.29 -10.85
C TYR A 57 -13.05 6.36 -10.25
N LEU A 58 -13.67 7.48 -9.87
CA LEU A 58 -13.00 8.60 -9.23
C LEU A 58 -13.67 8.89 -7.88
N ALA A 59 -12.88 8.93 -6.81
CA ALA A 59 -13.32 9.47 -5.54
C ALA A 59 -12.88 10.92 -5.38
N GLU A 60 -13.83 11.81 -5.08
CA GLU A 60 -13.58 13.22 -4.76
C GLU A 60 -14.29 13.59 -3.46
N GLY A 61 -13.63 14.38 -2.60
CA GLY A 61 -14.18 14.76 -1.31
C GLY A 61 -14.50 13.57 -0.41
N THR A 62 -15.50 13.72 0.47
CA THR A 62 -15.93 12.65 1.38
C THR A 62 -17.06 11.83 0.77
N VAL A 63 -16.85 10.51 0.65
CA VAL A 63 -17.84 9.55 0.15
C VAL A 63 -18.06 8.46 1.19
N THR A 64 -19.30 8.27 1.64
CA THR A 64 -19.65 7.22 2.62
C THR A 64 -20.68 6.26 2.02
N ILE A 65 -20.21 5.08 1.59
CA ILE A 65 -21.07 4.02 1.07
C ILE A 65 -21.47 3.10 2.23
N SER A 66 -22.69 3.24 2.71
CA SER A 66 -23.15 2.56 3.95
C SER A 66 -23.40 1.05 3.80
N LYS A 67 -23.14 0.48 2.63
CA LYS A 67 -23.39 -0.92 2.28
C LYS A 67 -22.13 -1.58 1.76
N LYS A 68 -22.17 -2.90 1.63
CA LYS A 68 -21.19 -3.68 0.86
C LYS A 68 -21.07 -3.12 -0.56
N VAL A 69 -19.85 -3.02 -1.05
CA VAL A 69 -19.51 -2.76 -2.46
C VAL A 69 -19.21 -4.08 -3.14
N THR A 70 -19.76 -4.31 -4.33
CA THR A 70 -19.45 -5.49 -5.16
C THR A 70 -18.63 -5.07 -6.38
N VAL A 71 -17.48 -5.69 -6.57
CA VAL A 71 -16.61 -5.51 -7.73
C VAL A 71 -16.87 -6.62 -8.75
N THR A 72 -17.12 -6.25 -10.00
CA THR A 72 -17.32 -7.19 -11.11
C THR A 72 -16.49 -6.76 -12.32
N GLY A 73 -15.64 -7.67 -12.80
CA GLY A 73 -14.66 -7.38 -13.85
C GLY A 73 -13.41 -6.68 -13.31
N ASN A 74 -12.79 -5.83 -14.12
CA ASN A 74 -11.58 -5.07 -13.87
C ASN A 74 -11.92 -3.62 -13.51
N VAL A 75 -11.88 -3.32 -12.22
CA VAL A 75 -12.19 -2.00 -11.67
C VAL A 75 -10.91 -1.26 -11.31
N HIS A 76 -10.86 0.01 -11.69
CA HIS A 76 -9.80 0.94 -11.33
C HIS A 76 -10.40 2.09 -10.53
N LEU A 77 -9.91 2.34 -9.31
CA LEU A 77 -10.35 3.46 -8.47
C LEU A 77 -9.20 4.44 -8.28
N ILE A 78 -9.42 5.69 -8.70
CA ILE A 78 -8.53 6.82 -8.41
C ILE A 78 -9.04 7.52 -7.14
N LEU A 79 -8.19 7.60 -6.14
CA LEU A 79 -8.39 8.40 -4.93
C LEU A 79 -7.77 9.78 -5.18
N ALA A 80 -8.60 10.79 -5.42
CA ALA A 80 -8.11 12.16 -5.58
C ALA A 80 -7.46 12.67 -4.29
N ASP A 81 -6.56 13.64 -4.40
CA ASP A 81 -5.94 14.25 -3.22
C ASP A 81 -7.03 14.89 -2.33
N GLY A 82 -6.97 14.62 -1.03
CA GLY A 82 -7.97 15.01 -0.04
C GLY A 82 -9.27 14.20 -0.06
N ALA A 83 -9.42 13.23 -0.97
CA ALA A 83 -10.59 12.34 -0.97
C ALA A 83 -10.57 11.41 0.25
N SER A 84 -11.76 11.10 0.79
CA SER A 84 -11.95 10.12 1.85
C SER A 84 -13.17 9.26 1.57
N VAL A 85 -12.91 8.01 1.20
CA VAL A 85 -13.94 7.01 0.95
C VAL A 85 -14.06 6.11 2.17
N THR A 86 -15.26 5.97 2.71
CA THR A 86 -15.59 4.99 3.75
C THR A 86 -16.66 4.05 3.24
N THR A 87 -16.44 2.74 3.39
CA THR A 87 -17.38 1.71 2.95
C THR A 87 -17.38 0.51 3.90
N GLY A 88 -18.38 -0.35 3.76
CA GLY A 88 -18.36 -1.69 4.36
C GLY A 88 -17.32 -2.58 3.67
N ASN A 89 -17.62 -3.88 3.56
CA ASN A 89 -16.79 -4.80 2.79
C ASN A 89 -16.81 -4.41 1.30
N ILE A 90 -15.63 -4.47 0.64
CA ILE A 90 -15.49 -4.43 -0.80
C ILE A 90 -15.23 -5.86 -1.28
N GLU A 91 -16.25 -6.47 -1.87
CA GLU A 91 -16.18 -7.85 -2.37
C GLU A 91 -15.56 -7.89 -3.76
N VAL A 92 -14.37 -8.47 -3.84
CA VAL A 92 -13.64 -8.81 -5.06
C VAL A 92 -13.57 -10.32 -5.13
N ALA A 93 -14.60 -10.95 -5.72
CA ALA A 93 -14.65 -12.39 -5.88
C ALA A 93 -13.67 -12.89 -6.95
N ASP A 94 -13.36 -14.20 -6.94
CA ASP A 94 -12.54 -14.87 -7.96
C ASP A 94 -12.94 -14.47 -9.40
N GLY A 95 -11.93 -14.26 -10.25
CA GLY A 95 -12.09 -13.74 -11.61
C GLY A 95 -12.27 -12.22 -11.74
N ASN A 96 -12.40 -11.47 -10.64
CA ASN A 96 -12.50 -10.01 -10.65
C ASN A 96 -11.21 -9.34 -10.15
N ALA A 97 -11.05 -8.05 -10.42
CA ALA A 97 -9.90 -7.28 -10.01
C ALA A 97 -10.29 -5.87 -9.56
N LEU A 98 -9.68 -5.42 -8.47
CA LEU A 98 -9.72 -4.04 -8.00
C LEU A 98 -8.30 -3.48 -7.96
N THR A 99 -8.06 -2.37 -8.66
CA THR A 99 -6.80 -1.62 -8.58
C THR A 99 -7.04 -0.24 -8.01
N LEU A 100 -6.34 0.09 -6.93
CA LEU A 100 -6.38 1.40 -6.28
C LEU A 100 -5.20 2.25 -6.74
N TYR A 101 -5.49 3.51 -7.06
CA TYR A 101 -4.50 4.52 -7.43
C TYR A 101 -4.70 5.77 -6.57
N ALA A 102 -3.64 6.54 -6.37
CA ALA A 102 -3.71 7.88 -5.80
C ALA A 102 -3.22 8.92 -6.80
N GLN A 103 -3.66 10.16 -6.62
CA GLN A 103 -3.15 11.31 -7.38
C GLN A 103 -1.71 11.68 -6.99
N SER A 104 -1.38 11.54 -5.71
CA SER A 104 -0.06 11.83 -5.16
C SER A 104 0.39 10.77 -4.15
N ALA A 105 1.68 10.78 -3.81
CA ALA A 105 2.27 9.96 -2.75
C ALA A 105 2.48 10.72 -1.43
N GLY A 106 2.01 11.98 -1.38
CA GLY A 106 2.24 12.90 -0.26
C GLY A 106 1.23 12.73 0.88
N PRO A 107 1.27 13.64 1.88
CA PRO A 107 0.33 13.65 2.99
C PRO A 107 -1.12 13.90 2.57
N ASP A 108 -1.33 14.54 1.41
CA ASP A 108 -2.65 14.85 0.86
C ASP A 108 -3.25 13.70 0.04
N GLN A 109 -2.56 12.56 -0.08
CA GLN A 109 -3.06 11.42 -0.86
C GLN A 109 -4.45 10.98 -0.39
N GLY A 110 -5.33 10.66 -1.34
CA GLY A 110 -6.68 10.20 -1.03
C GLY A 110 -6.70 8.90 -0.22
N SER A 111 -7.79 8.70 0.51
CA SER A 111 -7.95 7.57 1.45
C SER A 111 -9.15 6.69 1.13
N LEU A 112 -8.98 5.38 1.38
CA LEU A 112 -10.04 4.37 1.33
C LEU A 112 -10.07 3.60 2.65
N SER A 113 -11.20 3.61 3.33
CA SER A 113 -11.45 2.84 4.56
C SER A 113 -12.56 1.83 4.32
N ALA A 114 -12.24 0.54 4.46
CA ALA A 114 -13.18 -0.56 4.31
C ALA A 114 -13.21 -1.43 5.57
N VAL A 115 -14.40 -1.91 5.94
CA VAL A 115 -14.60 -2.68 7.18
C VAL A 115 -15.42 -3.94 6.94
N SER A 116 -14.94 -5.07 7.46
CA SER A 116 -15.69 -6.33 7.54
C SER A 116 -15.74 -6.83 8.99
N ASN A 117 -16.80 -7.56 9.34
CA ASN A 117 -16.99 -8.07 10.70
C ASN A 117 -17.11 -9.61 10.79
N ASN A 118 -17.07 -10.31 9.66
CA ASN A 118 -17.42 -11.74 9.56
C ASN A 118 -16.33 -12.55 8.83
N TYR A 119 -16.73 -13.42 7.90
CA TYR A 119 -15.86 -14.33 7.16
C TYR A 119 -15.27 -13.70 5.90
N ALA A 120 -15.82 -12.59 5.43
CA ALA A 120 -15.33 -11.86 4.26
C ALA A 120 -14.15 -10.97 4.63
N ALA A 121 -13.25 -10.75 3.67
CA ALA A 121 -12.21 -9.75 3.83
C ALA A 121 -12.79 -8.33 3.88
N ALA A 122 -12.08 -7.34 4.43
CA ALA A 122 -12.53 -5.96 4.32
C ALA A 122 -12.42 -5.46 2.87
N ILE A 123 -11.33 -5.81 2.18
CA ILE A 123 -11.14 -5.61 0.75
C ILE A 123 -10.69 -6.94 0.13
N GLY A 124 -11.54 -7.56 -0.67
CA GLY A 124 -11.20 -8.83 -1.33
C GLY A 124 -12.34 -9.85 -1.27
N GLY A 125 -11.98 -11.12 -1.11
CA GLY A 125 -12.89 -12.25 -1.23
C GLY A 125 -13.68 -12.58 0.02
N GLY A 126 -14.54 -13.59 -0.15
CA GLY A 126 -15.48 -14.05 0.87
C GLY A 126 -16.79 -13.26 0.85
N SER A 127 -17.84 -13.92 1.32
CA SER A 127 -19.17 -13.34 1.46
C SER A 127 -19.71 -13.62 2.86
N ASP A 128 -20.74 -12.88 3.29
CA ASP A 128 -21.37 -13.09 4.60
C ASP A 128 -21.88 -14.54 4.74
N GLY A 129 -21.07 -15.38 5.38
CA GLY A 129 -21.39 -16.78 5.67
C GLY A 129 -20.67 -17.84 4.82
N PHE A 130 -19.82 -17.47 3.86
CA PHE A 130 -19.05 -18.44 3.06
C PHE A 130 -17.61 -18.02 2.79
N SER A 131 -16.75 -19.04 2.79
CA SER A 131 -15.40 -19.00 2.25
C SER A 131 -15.42 -18.93 0.72
N GLY A 132 -15.38 -17.70 0.21
CA GLY A 132 -15.21 -17.42 -1.22
C GLY A 132 -13.77 -17.04 -1.52
N GLY A 133 -13.25 -17.46 -2.67
CA GLY A 133 -11.97 -16.98 -3.16
C GLY A 133 -11.98 -15.50 -3.45
N ALA A 134 -10.89 -14.81 -3.13
CA ALA A 134 -10.66 -13.47 -3.62
C ALA A 134 -10.19 -13.48 -5.06
N GLY A 135 -10.55 -12.42 -5.77
CA GLY A 135 -9.92 -12.03 -7.00
C GLY A 135 -8.58 -11.35 -6.72
N THR A 136 -8.21 -10.40 -7.59
CA THR A 136 -6.96 -9.64 -7.46
C THR A 136 -7.22 -8.29 -6.82
N VAL A 137 -6.52 -7.98 -5.74
CA VAL A 137 -6.48 -6.64 -5.15
C VAL A 137 -5.09 -6.05 -5.38
N THR A 138 -5.03 -4.92 -6.08
CA THR A 138 -3.79 -4.19 -6.35
C THR A 138 -3.86 -2.80 -5.75
N ILE A 139 -2.82 -2.38 -5.04
CA ILE A 139 -2.69 -1.06 -4.43
C ILE A 139 -1.45 -0.39 -5.00
N ASN A 140 -1.65 0.61 -5.86
CA ASN A 140 -0.56 1.41 -6.43
C ASN A 140 -0.27 2.67 -5.61
N GLY A 141 -1.25 3.16 -4.84
CA GLY A 141 -1.08 4.32 -3.98
C GLY A 141 -2.31 4.59 -3.12
N GLY A 142 -2.20 5.64 -2.29
CA GLY A 142 -3.25 6.09 -1.39
C GLY A 142 -3.09 5.57 0.03
N LEU A 143 -3.87 6.15 0.94
CA LEU A 143 -4.00 5.66 2.31
C LEU A 143 -5.13 4.64 2.38
N VAL A 144 -4.79 3.36 2.47
CA VAL A 144 -5.75 2.27 2.51
C VAL A 144 -5.86 1.72 3.92
N ASN A 145 -7.02 1.89 4.56
CA ASN A 145 -7.34 1.34 5.88
C ASN A 145 -8.33 0.19 5.71
N ALA A 146 -7.87 -1.03 5.91
CA ALA A 146 -8.70 -2.22 5.83
C ALA A 146 -8.78 -2.87 7.22
N THR A 147 -10.00 -3.03 7.74
CA THR A 147 -10.20 -3.62 9.07
C THR A 147 -11.16 -4.80 9.01
N SER A 148 -10.72 -5.95 9.52
CA SER A 148 -11.57 -7.14 9.69
C SER A 148 -11.71 -7.50 11.17
N ALA A 149 -12.93 -7.67 11.67
CA ALA A 149 -13.15 -8.13 13.04
C ALA A 149 -13.40 -9.65 13.17
N GLY A 150 -13.45 -10.37 12.06
CA GLY A 150 -13.83 -11.78 12.04
C GLY A 150 -12.71 -12.73 11.58
N TYR A 151 -13.09 -13.72 10.77
CA TYR A 151 -12.18 -14.77 10.29
C TYR A 151 -11.56 -14.44 8.94
N GLY A 152 -12.16 -13.53 8.17
CA GLY A 152 -11.59 -13.05 6.90
C GLY A 152 -10.40 -12.11 7.11
N ALA A 153 -9.53 -12.00 6.10
CA ALA A 153 -8.40 -11.10 6.18
C ALA A 153 -8.81 -9.61 6.17
N ALA A 154 -7.92 -8.69 6.52
CA ALA A 154 -8.20 -7.28 6.22
C ALA A 154 -8.18 -7.05 4.70
N ILE A 155 -7.15 -7.55 4.00
CA ILE A 155 -7.04 -7.49 2.54
C ILE A 155 -6.76 -8.87 1.96
N GLY A 156 -7.49 -9.22 0.91
CA GLY A 156 -7.32 -10.45 0.15
C GLY A 156 -8.40 -11.48 0.46
N ASP A 157 -8.05 -12.70 0.83
CA ASP A 157 -9.03 -13.78 0.98
C ASP A 157 -9.90 -13.72 2.25
N GLY A 158 -11.13 -14.23 2.14
CA GLY A 158 -11.97 -14.56 3.28
C GLY A 158 -11.46 -15.81 4.03
N ASP A 159 -12.26 -16.29 4.99
CA ASP A 159 -11.90 -17.47 5.79
C ASP A 159 -11.60 -18.70 4.91
N SER A 160 -10.57 -19.47 5.26
CA SER A 160 -10.23 -20.83 4.79
C SER A 160 -9.65 -21.07 3.38
N ARG A 161 -9.34 -20.07 2.54
CA ARG A 161 -8.68 -20.31 1.24
C ARG A 161 -7.76 -19.18 0.78
N ALA A 162 -6.45 -19.43 0.76
CA ALA A 162 -5.46 -18.60 0.08
C ALA A 162 -5.47 -18.87 -1.43
N ILE A 163 -6.43 -18.31 -2.16
CA ILE A 163 -6.57 -18.48 -3.61
C ILE A 163 -6.45 -17.17 -4.40
N GLY A 164 -6.74 -16.03 -3.76
CA GLY A 164 -6.63 -14.73 -4.40
C GLY A 164 -5.22 -14.19 -4.50
N THR A 165 -5.11 -12.97 -5.01
CA THR A 165 -3.84 -12.28 -5.20
C THR A 165 -3.88 -10.89 -4.59
N VAL A 166 -2.88 -10.57 -3.78
CA VAL A 166 -2.68 -9.23 -3.22
C VAL A 166 -1.37 -8.66 -3.74
N VAL A 167 -1.41 -7.47 -4.33
CA VAL A 167 -0.25 -6.75 -4.83
C VAL A 167 -0.23 -5.34 -4.24
N ILE A 168 0.86 -4.97 -3.58
CA ILE A 168 1.08 -3.63 -3.03
C ILE A 168 2.34 -3.06 -3.68
N ASN A 169 2.17 -2.06 -4.52
CA ASN A 169 3.24 -1.37 -5.22
C ASN A 169 3.60 -0.04 -4.56
N GLY A 170 2.69 0.56 -3.80
CA GLY A 170 2.88 1.85 -3.16
C GLY A 170 1.75 2.24 -2.20
N GLY A 171 1.84 3.45 -1.66
CA GLY A 171 0.89 3.99 -0.69
C GLY A 171 1.18 3.57 0.75
N THR A 172 0.23 3.90 1.63
CA THR A 172 0.25 3.49 3.04
C THR A 172 -0.91 2.54 3.27
N VAL A 173 -0.63 1.28 3.58
CA VAL A 173 -1.62 0.23 3.77
C VAL A 173 -1.67 -0.18 5.23
N ASN A 174 -2.77 0.11 5.90
CA ASN A 174 -3.08 -0.33 7.25
C ASN A 174 -4.06 -1.50 7.16
N ALA A 175 -3.55 -2.72 7.30
CA ALA A 175 -4.33 -3.94 7.25
C ALA A 175 -4.40 -4.54 8.66
N ILE A 176 -5.58 -4.47 9.28
CA ILE A 176 -5.76 -4.81 10.69
C ILE A 176 -6.87 -5.84 10.84
N THR A 177 -6.53 -6.99 11.43
CA THR A 177 -7.52 -8.01 11.78
C THR A 177 -7.58 -8.20 13.30
N SER A 178 -8.71 -7.90 13.93
CA SER A 178 -8.88 -8.13 15.38
C SER A 178 -9.39 -9.53 15.72
N GLY A 179 -9.88 -10.28 14.73
CA GLY A 179 -10.17 -11.70 14.84
C GLY A 179 -8.95 -12.57 14.50
N SER A 180 -9.19 -13.78 13.99
CA SER A 180 -8.11 -14.76 13.74
C SER A 180 -7.62 -14.82 12.29
N GLY A 181 -8.23 -14.06 11.38
CA GLY A 181 -7.78 -13.98 9.99
C GLY A 181 -6.42 -13.26 9.87
N ALA A 182 -5.69 -13.45 8.77
CA ALA A 182 -4.46 -12.70 8.52
C ALA A 182 -4.76 -11.20 8.29
N ALA A 183 -3.76 -10.33 8.35
CA ALA A 183 -3.94 -8.95 7.86
C ALA A 183 -3.96 -8.95 6.33
N LEU A 184 -2.99 -9.59 5.70
CA LEU A 184 -2.94 -9.82 4.26
C LEU A 184 -3.01 -11.33 3.97
N CYS A 185 -3.88 -11.74 3.05
CA CYS A 185 -4.05 -13.15 2.70
C CYS A 185 -4.21 -13.35 1.19
N GLY A 186 -3.46 -14.27 0.61
CA GLY A 186 -3.60 -14.65 -0.80
C GLY A 186 -2.91 -15.96 -1.12
N ASN A 187 -3.21 -16.59 -2.26
CA ASN A 187 -2.30 -17.59 -2.85
C ASN A 187 -0.92 -16.96 -3.07
N THR A 188 -0.93 -15.71 -3.54
CA THR A 188 0.25 -14.86 -3.64
C THR A 188 0.00 -13.52 -2.97
N VAL A 189 0.99 -13.07 -2.19
CA VAL A 189 1.05 -11.73 -1.60
C VAL A 189 2.38 -11.11 -2.01
N THR A 190 2.30 -10.04 -2.81
CA THR A 190 3.49 -9.32 -3.28
C THR A 190 3.50 -7.91 -2.72
N VAL A 191 4.56 -7.54 -1.99
CA VAL A 191 4.72 -6.21 -1.40
C VAL A 191 6.01 -5.57 -1.90
N GLN A 192 5.90 -4.81 -3.00
CA GLN A 192 7.05 -4.23 -3.71
C GLN A 192 7.38 -2.81 -3.26
N GLY A 193 6.43 -2.05 -2.76
CA GLY A 193 6.68 -0.68 -2.34
C GLY A 193 5.64 -0.16 -1.36
N GLY A 194 5.82 1.09 -0.94
CA GLY A 194 5.00 1.73 0.08
C GLY A 194 5.29 1.23 1.51
N THR A 195 4.41 1.63 2.42
CA THR A 195 4.44 1.23 3.83
C THR A 195 3.26 0.33 4.12
N VAL A 196 3.52 -0.87 4.64
CA VAL A 196 2.50 -1.84 5.04
C VAL A 196 2.54 -2.05 6.54
N ASN A 197 1.43 -1.73 7.21
CA ASN A 197 1.19 -2.02 8.62
C ASN A 197 0.22 -3.19 8.70
N ALA A 198 0.76 -4.40 8.88
CA ALA A 198 -0.01 -5.63 8.98
C ALA A 198 -0.11 -6.06 10.45
N GLN A 199 -1.32 -6.18 10.98
CA GLN A 199 -1.55 -6.57 12.38
C GLN A 199 -2.67 -7.59 12.48
N THR A 200 -2.48 -8.63 13.28
CA THR A 200 -3.54 -9.61 13.55
C THR A 200 -3.46 -10.19 14.96
N ASN A 201 -4.58 -10.70 15.47
CA ASN A 201 -4.62 -11.64 16.60
C ASN A 201 -4.53 -13.12 16.14
N GLY A 202 -4.49 -13.36 14.84
CA GLY A 202 -4.25 -14.66 14.22
C GLY A 202 -2.77 -15.09 14.25
N THR A 203 -2.45 -16.16 13.53
CA THR A 203 -1.10 -16.75 13.54
C THR A 203 -0.11 -16.02 12.62
N TYR A 204 -0.60 -15.46 11.52
CA TYR A 204 0.23 -14.83 10.49
C TYR A 204 -0.36 -13.47 10.13
N GLU A 205 0.40 -12.39 10.28
CA GLU A 205 0.04 -11.09 9.73
C GLU A 205 -0.05 -11.16 8.21
N ILE A 206 0.91 -11.83 7.56
CA ILE A 206 0.94 -12.03 6.11
C ILE A 206 0.93 -13.53 5.79
N TYR A 207 -0.16 -13.98 5.16
CA TYR A 207 -0.36 -15.39 4.80
C TYR A 207 -0.42 -15.59 3.28
N GLY A 208 0.34 -16.54 2.77
CA GLY A 208 0.44 -16.84 1.33
C GLY A 208 1.87 -17.00 0.84
N THR A 209 2.03 -17.37 -0.44
CA THR A 209 3.34 -17.31 -1.10
C THR A 209 3.78 -15.85 -1.15
N PHE A 210 4.91 -15.54 -0.54
CA PHE A 210 5.29 -14.15 -0.30
C PHE A 210 6.51 -13.73 -1.13
N SER A 211 6.43 -12.50 -1.67
CA SER A 211 7.55 -11.87 -2.38
C SER A 211 7.52 -10.36 -2.18
N THR A 212 8.68 -9.74 -2.30
CA THR A 212 8.84 -8.28 -2.36
C THR A 212 9.30 -7.79 -3.73
N GLY A 213 9.35 -8.70 -4.71
CA GLY A 213 9.97 -8.43 -6.01
C GLY A 213 11.49 -8.27 -5.90
N THR A 214 12.17 -8.25 -7.05
CA THR A 214 13.65 -8.14 -7.11
C THR A 214 14.17 -6.71 -6.97
N SER A 215 13.28 -5.72 -7.03
CA SER A 215 13.61 -4.30 -6.98
C SER A 215 12.63 -3.54 -6.08
N GLY A 216 12.01 -4.26 -5.14
CA GLY A 216 11.13 -3.65 -4.16
C GLY A 216 11.87 -2.73 -3.20
N SER A 217 11.14 -1.81 -2.59
CA SER A 217 11.66 -0.90 -1.56
C SER A 217 10.64 -0.70 -0.44
N ALA A 218 9.83 -1.72 -0.15
CA ALA A 218 8.75 -1.63 0.81
C ALA A 218 9.25 -1.54 2.26
N LEU A 219 8.51 -0.81 3.09
CA LEU A 219 8.60 -0.85 4.54
C LEU A 219 7.45 -1.71 5.08
N ILE A 220 7.77 -2.82 5.74
CA ILE A 220 6.78 -3.83 6.12
C ILE A 220 6.83 -4.04 7.63
N TYR A 221 5.79 -3.63 8.33
CA TYR A 221 5.57 -3.94 9.74
C TYR A 221 4.69 -5.19 9.85
N ALA A 222 5.30 -6.30 10.24
CA ALA A 222 4.64 -7.59 10.45
C ALA A 222 5.54 -8.47 11.33
N ASP A 223 5.00 -9.10 12.37
CA ASP A 223 5.82 -9.99 13.21
C ASP A 223 6.08 -11.35 12.52
N VAL A 224 5.06 -11.89 11.83
CA VAL A 224 5.10 -13.21 11.21
C VAL A 224 4.60 -13.14 9.75
N ILE A 225 5.50 -13.50 8.83
CA ILE A 225 5.20 -13.77 7.43
C ILE A 225 5.26 -15.29 7.22
N SER A 226 4.19 -15.89 6.70
CA SER A 226 4.06 -17.35 6.62
C SER A 226 5.08 -18.03 5.69
N ASP A 227 5.45 -17.37 4.60
CA ASP A 227 6.41 -17.87 3.61
C ASP A 227 7.69 -17.03 3.66
N THR A 228 8.75 -17.62 4.21
CA THR A 228 10.10 -17.05 4.24
C THR A 228 11.06 -17.82 3.34
N SER A 229 10.56 -18.71 2.47
CA SER A 229 11.40 -19.60 1.64
C SER A 229 12.32 -18.84 0.67
N THR A 230 11.93 -17.62 0.29
CA THR A 230 12.67 -16.73 -0.63
C THR A 230 13.31 -15.54 0.07
N GLN A 231 13.38 -15.53 1.41
CA GLN A 231 13.79 -14.37 2.22
C GLN A 231 15.14 -13.76 1.82
N SER A 232 16.11 -14.59 1.43
CA SER A 232 17.42 -14.11 0.93
C SER A 232 17.36 -13.29 -0.37
N SER A 233 16.24 -13.33 -1.09
CA SER A 233 16.03 -12.60 -2.36
C SER A 233 15.11 -11.40 -2.22
N TRP A 234 14.64 -11.11 -1.01
CA TRP A 234 13.75 -9.98 -0.76
C TRP A 234 14.46 -8.64 -0.99
N SER A 235 13.66 -7.61 -1.26
CA SER A 235 14.07 -6.21 -1.33
C SER A 235 13.05 -5.36 -0.55
N CYS A 236 13.26 -5.26 0.77
CA CYS A 236 12.39 -4.56 1.72
C CYS A 236 13.12 -4.26 3.03
N LEU A 237 12.56 -3.35 3.83
CA LEU A 237 12.81 -3.27 5.26
C LEU A 237 11.67 -3.99 5.99
N TRP A 238 11.97 -5.17 6.54
CA TRP A 238 11.03 -5.94 7.34
C TRP A 238 11.21 -5.61 8.82
N VAL A 239 10.18 -5.04 9.44
CA VAL A 239 10.14 -4.62 10.84
C VAL A 239 9.19 -5.53 11.61
N GLN A 240 9.74 -6.14 12.64
CA GLN A 240 9.08 -6.94 13.65
C GLN A 240 9.18 -6.19 14.99
N LYS A 241 8.47 -6.67 16.00
CA LYS A 241 8.44 -6.08 17.33
C LYS A 241 9.83 -5.85 17.94
N ASP A 242 10.70 -6.85 17.86
CA ASP A 242 12.01 -6.85 18.52
C ASP A 242 13.19 -6.87 17.53
N ALA A 243 12.92 -6.85 16.22
CA ALA A 243 13.94 -6.91 15.17
C ALA A 243 13.53 -6.12 13.92
N ALA A 244 14.50 -5.62 13.18
CA ALA A 244 14.29 -5.07 11.85
C ALA A 244 15.41 -5.55 10.93
N THR A 245 15.07 -5.97 9.70
CA THR A 245 16.08 -6.41 8.74
C THR A 245 15.90 -5.73 7.38
N VAL A 246 16.99 -5.16 6.87
CA VAL A 246 17.07 -4.64 5.49
C VAL A 246 17.52 -5.75 4.56
N TYR A 247 16.72 -6.02 3.54
CA TYR A 247 17.03 -6.86 2.38
C TYR A 247 17.01 -5.99 1.12
N GLY A 248 17.89 -6.28 0.16
CA GLY A 248 18.01 -5.50 -1.07
C GLY A 248 18.31 -4.02 -0.79
N SER A 249 17.93 -3.13 -1.71
CA SER A 249 18.28 -1.71 -1.63
C SER A 249 17.15 -0.87 -1.05
N ILE A 250 17.37 -0.26 0.11
CA ILE A 250 16.41 0.57 0.84
C ILE A 250 16.99 1.97 1.09
N THR A 251 16.18 2.99 0.83
CA THR A 251 16.50 4.38 1.14
C THR A 251 15.49 4.93 2.14
N LEU A 252 15.97 5.38 3.29
CA LEU A 252 15.17 6.11 4.28
C LEU A 252 15.32 7.60 4.01
N ALA A 253 14.32 8.19 3.34
CA ALA A 253 14.28 9.61 3.06
C ALA A 253 13.94 10.43 4.32
N ASP A 254 13.02 9.91 5.13
CA ASP A 254 12.51 10.55 6.34
C ASP A 254 13.10 9.92 7.62
N ASP A 255 12.80 10.54 8.75
CA ASP A 255 13.19 10.05 10.08
C ASP A 255 12.48 8.73 10.42
N MET A 256 13.22 7.80 11.02
CA MET A 256 12.71 6.50 11.45
C MET A 256 13.27 6.13 12.81
N THR A 257 12.42 5.59 13.68
CA THR A 257 12.85 4.95 14.93
C THR A 257 12.50 3.46 14.88
N LEU A 258 13.48 2.63 15.20
CA LEU A 258 13.35 1.19 15.30
C LEU A 258 13.52 0.79 16.77
N ASP A 259 12.48 0.16 17.32
CA ASP A 259 12.52 -0.41 18.66
C ASP A 259 13.42 -1.65 18.66
N GLY A 260 13.30 -2.51 17.65
CA GLY A 260 14.10 -3.71 17.49
C GLY A 260 15.58 -3.49 17.12
N THR A 261 16.36 -4.56 17.19
CA THR A 261 17.73 -4.55 16.66
C THR A 261 17.68 -4.43 15.13
N LEU A 262 18.36 -3.45 14.55
CA LEU A 262 18.49 -3.35 13.10
C LEU A 262 19.60 -4.28 12.59
N THR A 263 19.29 -5.08 11.58
CA THR A 263 20.25 -5.85 10.80
C THR A 263 20.21 -5.39 9.35
N VAL A 264 21.34 -4.95 8.80
CA VAL A 264 21.52 -4.86 7.34
C VAL A 264 22.02 -6.24 6.89
N TYR A 265 21.20 -6.97 6.13
CA TYR A 265 21.54 -8.31 5.67
C TYR A 265 22.74 -8.28 4.71
N THR A 266 23.36 -9.42 4.43
CA THR A 266 24.59 -9.48 3.61
C THR A 266 24.41 -8.92 2.19
N ASN A 267 23.21 -9.03 1.61
CA ASN A 267 22.86 -8.40 0.34
C ASN A 267 22.10 -7.07 0.49
N GLY A 268 21.94 -6.60 1.73
CA GLY A 268 21.21 -5.39 2.05
C GLY A 268 22.06 -4.15 1.80
N GLU A 269 21.44 -3.14 1.23
CA GLU A 269 22.00 -1.80 1.02
C GLU A 269 21.05 -0.80 1.65
N LEU A 270 21.43 -0.24 2.79
CA LEU A 270 20.67 0.79 3.49
C LEU A 270 21.30 2.15 3.24
N THR A 271 20.53 3.07 2.68
CA THR A 271 20.89 4.50 2.60
C THR A 271 20.02 5.29 3.56
N VAL A 272 20.64 6.04 4.48
CA VAL A 272 19.95 6.89 5.45
C VAL A 272 20.17 8.35 5.07
N ASN A 273 19.11 9.03 4.65
CA ASN A 273 19.12 10.47 4.35
C ASN A 273 18.51 11.29 5.49
N GLY A 274 17.55 10.73 6.23
CA GLY A 274 16.97 11.32 7.45
C GLY A 274 17.74 10.93 8.72
N THR A 275 17.02 10.87 9.84
CA THR A 275 17.51 10.36 11.13
C THR A 275 17.01 8.94 11.37
N LEU A 276 17.93 7.99 11.46
CA LEU A 276 17.65 6.62 11.87
C LEU A 276 18.05 6.42 13.34
N THR A 277 17.08 6.14 14.21
CA THR A 277 17.32 5.78 15.61
C THR A 277 17.13 4.29 15.83
N CYS A 278 18.19 3.57 16.20
CA CYS A 278 18.15 2.17 16.58
C CYS A 278 18.21 2.04 18.11
N GLN A 279 17.11 1.58 18.72
CA GLN A 279 17.02 1.50 20.18
C GLN A 279 17.73 0.28 20.76
N ASN A 280 17.86 -0.81 19.99
CA ASN A 280 18.38 -2.09 20.48
C ASN A 280 19.63 -2.59 19.75
N GLY A 281 20.27 -1.75 18.96
CA GLY A 281 21.56 -2.02 18.32
C GLY A 281 21.47 -2.03 16.80
N LEU A 282 22.65 -2.09 16.18
CA LEU A 282 22.78 -2.13 14.73
C LEU A 282 23.86 -3.14 14.35
N VAL A 283 23.50 -4.09 13.49
CA VAL A 283 24.40 -5.07 12.90
C VAL A 283 24.43 -4.84 11.39
N ASN A 284 25.57 -4.42 10.86
CA ASN A 284 25.74 -4.22 9.43
C ASN A 284 26.55 -5.35 8.80
N ASN A 285 25.90 -6.25 8.06
CA ASN A 285 26.58 -7.29 7.27
C ASN A 285 26.67 -6.94 5.77
N GLY A 286 25.90 -5.94 5.31
CA GLY A 286 25.84 -5.48 3.93
C GLY A 286 26.48 -4.11 3.76
N THR A 287 25.77 -3.19 3.13
CA THR A 287 26.22 -1.81 2.92
C THR A 287 25.30 -0.85 3.66
N LEU A 288 25.87 0.01 4.49
CA LEU A 288 25.18 1.13 5.15
C LEU A 288 25.84 2.44 4.72
N THR A 289 25.09 3.25 4.00
CA THR A 289 25.48 4.61 3.62
C THR A 289 24.70 5.61 4.48
N ASN A 290 25.42 6.38 5.28
CA ASN A 290 24.85 7.40 6.13
C ASN A 290 25.11 8.80 5.56
N ASN A 291 24.08 9.37 4.94
CA ASN A 291 24.06 10.75 4.45
C ASN A 291 23.43 11.73 5.45
N GLY A 292 22.68 11.20 6.43
CA GLY A 292 21.97 11.96 7.46
C GLY A 292 22.49 11.66 8.87
N THR A 293 21.64 11.13 9.75
CA THR A 293 22.04 10.77 11.12
C THR A 293 21.71 9.32 11.41
N VAL A 294 22.68 8.56 11.91
CA VAL A 294 22.47 7.23 12.52
C VAL A 294 22.74 7.35 14.02
N LEU A 295 21.71 7.12 14.83
CA LEU A 295 21.77 7.10 16.28
C LEU A 295 21.56 5.67 16.78
N VAL A 296 22.61 5.06 17.30
CA VAL A 296 22.52 3.81 18.06
C VAL A 296 22.30 4.21 19.52
N ALA A 297 21.02 4.30 19.90
CA ALA A 297 20.58 4.76 21.23
C ALA A 297 20.68 3.65 22.28
N GLY A 298 20.60 2.39 21.85
CA GLY A 298 20.92 1.24 22.67
C GLY A 298 21.44 0.08 21.84
N GLY A 299 21.88 -0.99 22.53
CA GLY A 299 22.69 -2.04 21.92
C GLY A 299 24.08 -1.58 21.46
N ASP A 300 24.82 -2.48 20.85
CA ASP A 300 26.13 -2.19 20.23
C ASP A 300 25.96 -1.92 18.72
N LEU A 301 26.99 -1.33 18.12
CA LEU A 301 27.16 -1.26 16.67
C LEU A 301 28.22 -2.30 16.25
N ASP A 302 27.81 -3.29 15.48
CA ASP A 302 28.70 -4.30 14.90
C ASP A 302 28.72 -4.16 13.37
N ASN A 303 29.80 -3.58 12.84
CA ASN A 303 30.04 -3.44 11.41
C ASN A 303 30.91 -4.59 10.89
N ARG A 304 30.31 -5.47 10.09
CA ARG A 304 30.98 -6.59 9.39
C ARG A 304 31.02 -6.37 7.88
N GLY A 305 30.19 -5.47 7.36
CA GLY A 305 30.12 -5.08 5.96
C GLY A 305 30.79 -3.72 5.68
N THR A 306 30.17 -2.90 4.83
CA THR A 306 30.63 -1.55 4.50
C THR A 306 29.77 -0.52 5.22
N LEU A 307 30.39 0.33 6.03
CA LEU A 307 29.78 1.50 6.63
C LEU A 307 30.46 2.75 6.06
N ALA A 308 29.73 3.55 5.30
CA ALA A 308 30.19 4.81 4.75
C ALA A 308 29.42 5.96 5.40
N ILE A 309 30.15 6.87 6.04
CA ILE A 309 29.61 8.12 6.57
C ILE A 309 29.99 9.20 5.55
N ALA A 310 29.00 9.82 4.90
CA ALA A 310 29.24 10.89 3.95
C ALA A 310 29.65 12.19 4.66
N ASP A 311 30.13 13.20 3.93
CA ASP A 311 30.59 14.49 4.47
C ASP A 311 29.60 15.17 5.43
N ASN A 312 28.29 14.98 5.22
CA ASN A 312 27.22 15.51 6.07
C ASN A 312 26.60 14.47 7.03
N GLY A 313 27.07 13.23 6.96
CA GLY A 313 26.60 12.12 7.78
C GLY A 313 27.12 12.22 9.21
N THR A 314 26.29 11.87 10.18
CA THR A 314 26.69 11.76 11.59
C THR A 314 26.35 10.40 12.17
N LEU A 315 27.28 9.83 12.92
CA LEU A 315 27.10 8.57 13.64
C LEU A 315 27.25 8.83 15.14
N HIS A 316 26.18 8.60 15.89
CA HIS A 316 26.17 8.66 17.34
C HIS A 316 25.93 7.28 17.92
N ILE A 317 26.80 6.86 18.84
CA ILE A 317 26.65 5.63 19.61
C ILE A 317 26.56 6.06 21.07
N ASN A 318 25.34 6.21 21.56
CA ASN A 318 25.10 6.73 22.90
C ASN A 318 24.86 5.57 23.86
N GLY A 319 25.74 5.42 24.85
CA GLY A 319 25.47 4.57 26.00
C GLY A 319 24.56 5.25 27.00
N THR A 320 23.80 4.47 27.76
CA THR A 320 23.43 4.92 29.09
C THR A 320 24.72 5.06 29.90
N PRO A 321 24.85 6.03 30.82
CA PRO A 321 26.07 6.24 31.61
C PRO A 321 26.57 4.98 32.35
N ASP A 322 25.68 4.01 32.58
CA ASP A 322 25.92 2.80 33.37
C ASP A 322 26.31 1.56 32.53
N ALA A 323 26.32 1.66 31.19
CA ALA A 323 26.76 0.57 30.31
C ALA A 323 27.52 1.13 29.09
N PRO A 324 28.85 0.93 28.97
CA PRO A 324 29.58 1.34 27.79
C PRO A 324 29.04 0.59 26.56
N ARG A 325 28.88 1.30 25.44
CA ARG A 325 28.55 0.71 24.14
C ARG A 325 29.81 0.47 23.35
N THR A 326 29.79 -0.55 22.51
CA THR A 326 30.93 -0.92 21.67
C THR A 326 30.60 -0.66 20.21
N LEU A 327 31.56 -0.03 19.51
CA LEU A 327 31.68 -0.12 18.06
C LEU A 327 32.67 -1.24 17.75
N THR A 328 32.18 -2.33 17.19
CA THR A 328 33.04 -3.37 16.61
C THR A 328 33.08 -3.17 15.11
N ASN A 329 34.27 -3.11 14.53
CA ASN A 329 34.44 -3.05 13.08
C ASN A 329 35.35 -4.20 12.62
N SER A 330 34.76 -5.16 11.91
CA SER A 330 35.46 -6.23 11.20
C SER A 330 35.36 -6.10 9.67
N GLY A 331 34.59 -5.11 9.20
CA GLY A 331 34.47 -4.75 7.78
C GLY A 331 35.16 -3.43 7.43
N THR A 332 34.58 -2.70 6.48
CA THR A 332 35.07 -1.39 6.02
C THR A 332 34.31 -0.27 6.70
N LEU A 333 35.04 0.72 7.24
CA LEU A 333 34.51 1.98 7.73
C LEU A 333 35.18 3.13 6.96
N THR A 334 34.38 3.95 6.29
CA THR A 334 34.83 5.17 5.60
C THR A 334 34.13 6.37 6.24
N VAL A 335 34.89 7.42 6.53
CA VAL A 335 34.45 8.69 7.13
C VAL A 335 35.13 9.83 6.39
#